data_AF-A0A2T0SGB2-F1
#
_entry.id   AF-A0A2T0SGB2-F1
#
_cell.length_a   1.000
_cell.length_b   1.000
_cell.length_c   1.000
_cell.angle_alpha   90.00
_cell.angle_beta   90.00
_cell.angle_gamma   90.00
#
_symmetry.space_group_name_H-M   'P 1'
#
loop_
_entity.id
_entity.type
_entity.pdbx_description
1 polymer ?
#
loop_
_entity_poly.entity_id
_entity_poly.type
_entity_poly.pdbx_seq_one_letter_code
_entity_poly.pdbx_strand_id
1 'polypeptide(L)'
;MEPLELYEHSLSAPLDDLVVPSVQTMPPASVTSWRLPDADLRAYRRWGLPVIAPSELRPSFDAVIEDEDRVYYRLGTLSHADLVTAADTGTVEGFSTLETATVPRYWVNGSGALLVETAWRWYGVNTALRAAPFDDETYDRLDRFFELVREKDPTVGEDSLWWGLVEGW
;
A
#
# COMPACT_ATOMS: atom_id res chain seq x y z
N MET A 1 13.59 -0.20 19.90
CA MET A 1 13.97 -1.03 18.75
C MET A 1 14.87 -0.16 17.91
N GLU A 2 16.08 -0.61 17.64
CA GLU A 2 17.02 0.12 16.78
C GLU A 2 16.47 0.16 15.34
N PRO A 3 16.82 1.17 14.51
CA PRO A 3 16.29 1.29 13.15
C PRO A 3 16.45 0.01 12.31
N LEU A 4 17.60 -0.64 12.37
CA LEU A 4 17.85 -1.87 11.61
C LEU A 4 17.08 -3.09 12.14
N GLU A 5 16.84 -3.15 13.46
CA GLU A 5 15.95 -4.17 14.03
C GLU A 5 14.51 -3.96 13.55
N LEU A 6 14.05 -2.71 13.48
CA LEU A 6 12.73 -2.36 12.97
C LEU A 6 12.59 -2.73 11.49
N TYR A 7 13.63 -2.50 10.70
CA TYR A 7 13.65 -2.93 9.30
C TYR A 7 13.46 -4.45 9.16
N GLU A 8 14.28 -5.26 9.84
CA GLU A 8 14.18 -6.73 9.76
C GLU A 8 12.84 -7.25 10.31
N HIS A 9 12.36 -6.65 11.40
CA HIS A 9 11.04 -6.93 11.94
C HIS A 9 9.94 -6.65 10.90
N SER A 10 10.02 -5.51 10.20
CA SER A 10 9.06 -5.10 9.17
C SER A 10 9.01 -6.06 7.97
N LEU A 11 10.12 -6.73 7.66
CA LEU A 11 10.16 -7.70 6.55
C LEU A 11 9.62 -9.08 6.90
N SER A 12 9.70 -9.49 8.17
CA SER A 12 9.52 -10.89 8.55
C SER A 12 8.41 -11.15 9.56
N ALA A 13 8.01 -10.15 10.34
CA ALA A 13 7.02 -10.34 11.39
C ALA A 13 5.62 -10.66 10.82
N PRO A 14 4.79 -11.38 11.60
CA PRO A 14 3.36 -11.48 11.35
C PRO A 14 2.73 -10.10 11.21
N LEU A 15 1.75 -9.96 10.31
CA LEU A 15 1.09 -8.67 10.07
C LEU A 15 0.45 -8.07 11.34
N ASP A 16 -0.10 -8.90 12.23
CA ASP A 16 -0.67 -8.44 13.50
C ASP A 16 0.34 -7.70 14.39
N ASP A 17 1.63 -8.04 14.28
CA ASP A 17 2.71 -7.41 15.04
C ASP A 17 3.22 -6.12 14.39
N LEU A 18 2.91 -5.90 13.11
CA LEU A 18 3.30 -4.71 12.35
C LEU A 18 2.30 -3.56 12.47
N VAL A 19 1.05 -3.85 12.85
CA VAL A 19 0.02 -2.82 12.94
C VAL A 19 0.29 -1.88 14.11
N VAL A 20 0.39 -0.59 13.80
CA VAL A 20 0.56 0.49 14.78
C VAL A 20 -0.75 1.28 14.91
N PRO A 21 -1.50 1.12 16.02
CA PRO A 21 -2.84 1.71 16.14
C PRO A 21 -2.90 3.24 15.96
N SER A 22 -1.84 3.97 16.31
CA SER A 22 -1.81 5.44 16.21
C SER A 22 -1.74 5.98 14.78
N VAL A 23 -1.36 5.15 13.81
CA VAL A 23 -1.35 5.51 12.38
C VAL A 23 -2.28 4.64 11.55
N GLN A 24 -3.05 3.77 12.21
CA GLN A 24 -3.99 2.88 11.55
C GLN A 24 -5.29 3.63 11.23
N THR A 25 -5.71 3.56 9.97
CA THR A 25 -7.05 3.97 9.56
C THR A 25 -7.89 2.73 9.30
N MET A 26 -8.94 2.56 10.11
CA MET A 26 -9.92 1.49 9.92
C MET A 26 -11.00 1.92 8.92
N PRO A 27 -11.44 1.01 8.04
CA PRO A 27 -12.57 1.30 7.16
C PRO A 27 -13.87 1.51 7.96
N PRO A 28 -14.79 2.34 7.46
CA PRO A 28 -16.14 2.42 8.01
C PRO A 28 -16.88 1.09 7.81
N ALA A 29 -17.96 0.89 8.59
CA ALA A 29 -18.78 -0.32 8.50
C ALA A 29 -19.37 -0.55 7.10
N SER A 30 -19.57 0.51 6.30
CA SER A 30 -20.07 0.44 4.92
C SER A 30 -19.17 -0.37 3.98
N VAL A 31 -17.88 -0.56 4.29
CA VAL A 31 -17.00 -1.40 3.46
C VAL A 31 -17.50 -2.85 3.39
N THR A 32 -18.30 -3.33 4.35
CA THR A 32 -18.88 -4.69 4.26
C THR A 32 -19.88 -4.87 3.12
N SER A 33 -20.43 -3.78 2.57
CA SER A 33 -21.32 -3.85 1.41
C SER A 33 -20.57 -3.69 0.08
N TRP A 34 -19.26 -3.47 0.10
CA TRP A 34 -18.46 -3.43 -1.12
C TRP A 34 -18.38 -4.82 -1.74
N ARG A 35 -18.49 -4.88 -3.06
CA ARG A 35 -18.35 -6.11 -3.83
C ARG A 35 -16.86 -6.41 -3.97
N LEU A 36 -16.26 -6.99 -2.94
CA LEU A 36 -14.85 -7.37 -2.94
C LEU A 36 -14.68 -8.83 -2.50
N PRO A 37 -13.57 -9.48 -2.88
CA PRO A 37 -13.23 -10.80 -2.35
C PRO A 37 -13.23 -10.80 -0.80
N ASP A 38 -13.74 -11.88 -0.19
CA ASP A 38 -13.83 -11.96 1.27
C ASP A 38 -12.48 -11.79 1.98
N ALA A 39 -11.38 -12.21 1.34
CA ALA A 39 -10.04 -12.04 1.88
C ALA A 39 -9.68 -10.56 2.05
N ASP A 40 -10.02 -9.72 1.08
CA ASP A 40 -9.76 -8.28 1.08
C ASP A 40 -10.62 -7.59 2.13
N LEU A 41 -11.92 -7.91 2.16
CA LEU A 41 -12.84 -7.40 3.18
C LEU A 41 -12.36 -7.74 4.60
N ARG A 42 -11.90 -8.98 4.82
CA ARG A 42 -11.32 -9.37 6.11
C ARG A 42 -10.04 -8.61 6.42
N ALA A 43 -9.16 -8.43 5.43
CA ALA A 43 -7.90 -7.73 5.62
C ALA A 43 -8.11 -6.27 6.01
N TYR A 44 -8.92 -5.53 5.24
CA TYR A 44 -9.27 -4.15 5.55
C TYR A 44 -9.91 -4.02 6.93
N ARG A 45 -10.83 -4.92 7.28
CA ARG A 45 -11.53 -4.86 8.58
C ARG A 45 -10.69 -5.28 9.78
N ARG A 46 -9.63 -6.07 9.57
CA ARG A 46 -8.77 -6.54 10.65
C ARG A 46 -7.60 -5.59 10.87
N TRP A 47 -6.93 -5.17 9.81
CA TRP A 47 -5.68 -4.42 9.89
C TRP A 47 -5.77 -3.00 9.36
N GLY A 48 -6.83 -2.63 8.63
CA GLY A 48 -6.94 -1.30 8.03
C GLY A 48 -5.78 -0.99 7.09
N LEU A 49 -5.48 0.30 6.91
CA LEU A 49 -4.30 0.78 6.19
C LEU A 49 -3.53 1.78 7.07
N PRO A 50 -2.19 1.82 6.97
CA PRO A 50 -1.40 2.84 7.65
C PRO A 50 -1.50 4.20 6.95
N VAL A 51 -1.43 5.27 7.74
CA VAL A 51 -1.06 6.60 7.27
C VAL A 51 0.46 6.64 7.14
N ILE A 52 0.98 6.89 5.93
CA ILE A 52 2.42 6.88 5.65
C ILE A 52 2.88 8.28 5.25
N ALA A 53 3.79 8.86 6.05
CA ALA A 53 4.46 10.12 5.74
C ALA A 53 5.97 9.88 5.50
N PRO A 54 6.65 10.63 4.61
CA PRO A 54 6.10 11.65 3.71
C PRO A 54 5.54 11.07 2.40
N SER A 55 5.41 9.74 2.28
CA SER A 55 4.85 9.08 1.08
C SER A 55 3.39 9.47 0.78
N GLU A 56 2.73 10.15 1.72
CA GLU A 56 1.39 10.70 1.65
C GLU A 56 0.26 9.68 1.41
N LEU A 57 0.42 8.42 1.84
CA LEU A 57 -0.71 7.51 1.89
C LEU A 57 -1.67 7.98 2.98
N ARG A 58 -2.86 8.41 2.59
CA ARG A 58 -3.93 8.89 3.48
C ARG A 58 -5.20 8.08 3.21
N PRO A 59 -5.45 6.99 3.96
CA PRO A 59 -6.64 6.18 3.77
C PRO A 59 -7.93 6.94 4.11
N SER A 60 -9.00 6.73 3.35
CA SER A 60 -10.30 7.42 3.51
C SER A 60 -11.52 6.50 3.41
N PHE A 61 -11.50 5.49 2.53
CA PHE A 61 -12.61 4.53 2.33
C PHE A 61 -13.99 5.17 2.06
N ASP A 62 -14.02 6.25 1.28
CA ASP A 62 -15.14 7.21 1.27
C ASP A 62 -15.87 7.38 -0.06
N ALA A 63 -15.39 6.77 -1.15
CA ALA A 63 -15.98 6.97 -2.47
C ALA A 63 -16.16 5.68 -3.27
N VAL A 64 -17.21 5.67 -4.08
CA VAL A 64 -17.41 4.74 -5.19
C VAL A 64 -17.11 5.52 -6.47
N ILE A 65 -16.23 4.97 -7.30
CA ILE A 65 -15.82 5.58 -8.56
C ILE A 65 -16.31 4.65 -9.67
N GLU A 66 -17.18 5.18 -10.53
CA GLU A 66 -17.61 4.50 -11.75
C GLU A 66 -16.75 5.01 -12.89
N ASP A 67 -16.11 4.08 -13.59
CA ASP A 67 -15.22 4.38 -14.71
C ASP A 67 -15.45 3.33 -15.81
N GLU A 68 -15.98 3.82 -16.93
CA GLU A 68 -16.47 3.00 -18.04
C GLU A 68 -17.44 1.90 -17.56
N ASP A 69 -17.04 0.63 -17.69
CA ASP A 69 -17.82 -0.55 -17.30
C ASP A 69 -17.35 -1.14 -15.95
N ARG A 70 -16.52 -0.41 -15.19
CA ARG A 70 -15.94 -0.86 -13.92
C ARG A 70 -16.34 0.02 -12.76
N VAL A 71 -16.52 -0.63 -11.61
CA VAL A 71 -16.74 0.03 -10.32
C VAL A 71 -15.49 -0.12 -9.49
N TYR A 72 -15.03 0.97 -8.90
CA TYR A 72 -13.92 1.00 -7.97
C TYR A 72 -14.37 1.59 -6.64
N TYR A 73 -13.70 1.19 -5.56
CA TYR A 73 -13.86 1.76 -4.24
C TYR A 73 -12.59 2.50 -3.85
N ARG A 74 -12.69 3.77 -3.48
CA ARG A 74 -11.53 4.55 -3.06
C ARG A 74 -11.06 4.08 -1.70
N LEU A 75 -9.80 3.72 -1.59
CA LEU A 75 -9.12 3.33 -0.35
C LEU A 75 -8.50 4.53 0.35
N GLY A 76 -8.01 5.50 -0.42
CA GLY A 76 -7.38 6.72 0.08
C GLY A 76 -6.77 7.54 -1.03
N THR A 77 -5.90 8.46 -0.65
CA THR A 77 -5.05 9.20 -1.59
C THR A 77 -3.59 8.86 -1.34
N LEU A 78 -2.80 8.80 -2.40
CA LEU A 78 -1.35 8.69 -2.35
C LEU A 78 -0.76 9.81 -3.22
N SER A 79 -0.14 10.79 -2.58
CA SER A 79 0.29 12.03 -3.23
C SER A 79 -0.85 12.67 -4.05
N HIS A 80 -0.73 12.72 -5.38
CA HIS A 80 -1.72 13.27 -6.31
C HIS A 80 -2.54 12.19 -7.04
N ALA A 81 -2.75 11.04 -6.41
CA ALA A 81 -3.55 9.96 -6.98
C ALA A 81 -4.53 9.39 -5.97
N ASP A 82 -5.70 8.99 -6.46
CA ASP A 82 -6.62 8.15 -5.72
C ASP A 82 -6.11 6.71 -5.74
N LEU A 83 -5.95 6.12 -4.56
CA LEU A 83 -5.71 4.70 -4.43
C LEU A 83 -7.06 3.99 -4.39
N VAL A 84 -7.30 3.07 -5.32
CA VAL A 84 -8.60 2.44 -5.50
C VAL A 84 -8.48 0.92 -5.54
N THR A 85 -9.56 0.22 -5.16
CA THR A 85 -9.70 -1.23 -5.35
C THR A 85 -10.88 -1.51 -6.28
N ALA A 86 -10.65 -2.34 -7.29
CA ALA A 86 -11.66 -2.73 -8.27
C ALA A 86 -12.69 -3.67 -7.63
N ALA A 87 -13.97 -3.41 -7.87
CA ALA A 87 -15.04 -4.31 -7.50
C ALA A 87 -14.83 -5.69 -8.16
N ASP A 88 -15.32 -6.71 -7.48
CA ASP A 88 -15.28 -8.14 -7.82
C ASP A 88 -13.88 -8.78 -7.83
N THR A 89 -12.84 -8.09 -8.31
CA THR A 89 -11.47 -8.64 -8.38
C THR A 89 -10.62 -8.28 -7.18
N GLY A 90 -10.86 -7.14 -6.53
CA GLY A 90 -10.04 -6.64 -5.43
C GLY A 90 -8.72 -6.01 -5.84
N THR A 91 -8.40 -6.01 -7.14
CA THR A 91 -7.19 -5.43 -7.71
C THR A 91 -7.04 -3.97 -7.31
N VAL A 92 -5.81 -3.53 -7.00
CA VAL A 92 -5.52 -2.20 -6.51
C VAL A 92 -4.72 -1.41 -7.53
N GLU A 93 -5.22 -0.22 -7.83
CA GLU A 93 -4.67 0.69 -8.83
C GLU A 93 -4.60 2.11 -8.25
N GLY A 94 -3.72 2.94 -8.81
CA GLY A 94 -3.67 4.36 -8.52
C GLY A 94 -4.18 5.17 -9.71
N PHE A 95 -5.13 6.06 -9.48
CA PHE A 95 -5.69 6.96 -10.49
C PHE A 95 -5.16 8.37 -10.27
N SER A 96 -4.35 8.88 -11.18
CA SER A 96 -3.84 10.25 -11.08
C SER A 96 -5.00 11.25 -11.11
N THR A 97 -4.99 12.21 -10.18
CA THR A 97 -5.92 13.34 -10.17
C THR A 97 -5.40 14.52 -10.99
N LEU A 98 -4.19 14.44 -11.53
CA LEU A 98 -3.61 15.47 -12.38
C LEU A 98 -4.04 15.24 -13.84
N GLU A 99 -4.71 16.24 -14.43
CA GLU A 99 -5.11 16.22 -15.85
C GLU A 99 -3.91 16.07 -16.80
N THR A 100 -2.73 16.50 -16.38
CA THR A 100 -1.48 16.46 -17.16
C THR A 100 -0.63 15.22 -16.92
N ALA A 101 -1.13 14.23 -16.17
CA ALA A 101 -0.35 13.03 -15.87
C ALA A 101 -0.05 12.22 -17.14
N THR A 102 1.24 11.93 -17.34
CA THR A 102 1.71 11.04 -18.40
C THR A 102 1.24 9.60 -18.20
N VAL A 103 1.06 9.20 -16.93
CA VAL A 103 0.56 7.89 -16.52
C VAL A 103 -0.71 8.12 -15.70
N PRO A 104 -1.90 8.09 -16.33
CA PRO A 104 -3.15 8.37 -15.63
C PRO A 104 -3.55 7.26 -14.66
N ARG A 105 -3.04 6.03 -14.89
CA ARG A 105 -3.28 4.87 -14.04
C ARG A 105 -2.01 4.06 -13.88
N TYR A 106 -1.77 3.56 -12.68
CA TYR A 106 -0.63 2.70 -12.39
C TYR A 106 -1.04 1.53 -11.48
N TRP A 107 -0.32 0.42 -11.64
CA TRP A 107 -0.55 -0.81 -10.88
C TRP A 107 -0.02 -0.69 -9.46
N VAL A 108 -0.71 -1.30 -8.49
CA VAL A 108 -0.25 -1.33 -7.09
C VAL A 108 -0.15 -2.76 -6.58
N ASN A 109 -1.27 -3.49 -6.54
CA ASN A 109 -1.33 -4.88 -6.06
C ASN A 109 -2.46 -5.66 -6.73
N GLY A 110 -2.31 -6.98 -6.83
CA GLY A 110 -3.33 -7.88 -7.37
C GLY A 110 -4.58 -8.04 -6.49
N SER A 111 -4.51 -7.68 -5.20
CA SER A 111 -5.66 -7.71 -4.28
C SER A 111 -5.54 -6.69 -3.14
N GLY A 112 -6.66 -6.40 -2.49
CA GLY A 112 -6.71 -5.53 -1.33
C GLY A 112 -5.99 -6.11 -0.11
N ALA A 113 -6.07 -7.43 0.10
CA ALA A 113 -5.34 -8.09 1.17
C ALA A 113 -3.82 -7.98 1.00
N LEU A 114 -3.33 -8.08 -0.24
CA LEU A 114 -1.91 -7.88 -0.54
C LEU A 114 -1.49 -6.43 -0.32
N LEU A 115 -2.31 -5.45 -0.73
CA LEU A 115 -2.04 -4.04 -0.41
C LEU A 115 -1.93 -3.80 1.10
N VAL A 116 -2.85 -4.35 1.90
CA VAL A 116 -2.81 -4.17 3.37
C VAL A 116 -1.49 -4.67 3.94
N GLU A 117 -1.07 -5.87 3.53
CA GLU A 117 0.20 -6.48 3.92
C GLU A 117 1.40 -5.61 3.50
N THR A 118 1.49 -5.24 2.22
CA THR A 118 2.64 -4.50 1.68
C THR A 118 2.70 -3.06 2.20
N ALA A 119 1.56 -2.40 2.43
CA ALA A 119 1.51 -1.05 2.99
C ALA A 119 2.01 -1.01 4.44
N TRP A 120 1.65 -1.97 5.30
CA TRP A 120 2.16 -2.04 6.67
C TRP A 120 3.65 -2.35 6.71
N ARG A 121 4.14 -3.22 5.82
CA ARG A 121 5.59 -3.48 5.69
C ARG A 121 6.33 -2.24 5.20
N TRP A 122 5.79 -1.56 4.19
CA TRP A 122 6.37 -0.30 3.71
C TRP A 122 6.39 0.77 4.80
N TYR A 123 5.33 0.91 5.59
CA TYR A 123 5.33 1.84 6.73
C TYR A 123 6.51 1.58 7.68
N GLY A 124 6.73 0.33 8.05
CA GLY A 124 7.84 -0.06 8.93
C GLY A 124 9.21 0.15 8.29
N VAL A 125 9.40 -0.30 7.04
CA VAL A 125 10.64 -0.10 6.25
C VAL A 125 10.95 1.38 6.07
N ASN A 126 10.00 2.18 5.60
CA ASN A 126 10.16 3.62 5.41
C ASN A 126 10.50 4.33 6.73
N THR A 127 9.87 3.92 7.84
CA THR A 127 10.16 4.48 9.17
C THR A 127 11.58 4.14 9.63
N ALA A 128 11.98 2.88 9.48
CA ALA A 128 13.32 2.41 9.83
C ALA A 128 14.42 3.12 9.02
N LEU A 129 14.29 3.14 7.68
CA LEU A 129 15.31 3.71 6.80
C LEU A 129 15.44 5.22 6.98
N ARG A 130 14.34 5.96 7.25
CA ARG A 130 14.41 7.40 7.54
C ARG A 130 15.03 7.73 8.89
N ALA A 131 15.00 6.79 9.84
CA ALA A 131 15.61 6.96 11.16
C ALA A 131 17.10 6.56 11.17
N ALA A 132 17.57 5.83 10.17
CA ALA A 132 18.97 5.44 10.01
C ALA A 132 19.78 6.48 9.23
N PRO A 133 21.12 6.55 9.41
CA PRO A 133 21.98 7.26 8.48
C PRO A 133 21.85 6.70 7.06
N PHE A 134 21.83 7.58 6.06
CA PHE A 134 21.82 7.17 4.67
C PHE A 134 23.20 6.64 4.26
N ASP A 135 23.22 5.46 3.65
CA ASP A 135 24.43 4.76 3.21
C ASP A 135 24.16 3.89 1.96
N ASP A 136 25.22 3.31 1.38
CA ASP A 136 25.10 2.48 0.16
C ASP A 136 24.19 1.25 0.39
N GLU A 137 24.16 0.71 1.61
CA GLU A 137 23.29 -0.42 1.99
C GLU A 137 21.81 -0.03 2.06
N THR A 138 21.47 1.27 1.99
CA THR A 138 20.08 1.73 1.96
C THR A 138 19.37 1.26 0.70
N TYR A 139 20.03 1.28 -0.46
CA TYR A 139 19.45 0.77 -1.70
C TYR A 139 19.30 -0.76 -1.67
N ASP A 140 20.30 -1.49 -1.17
CA ASP A 140 20.19 -2.94 -0.98
C ASP A 140 18.97 -3.32 -0.10
N ARG A 141 18.68 -2.49 0.91
CA ARG A 141 17.51 -2.68 1.78
C ARG A 141 16.19 -2.37 1.09
N LEU A 142 16.16 -1.37 0.21
CA LEU A 142 14.97 -1.05 -0.58
C LEU A 142 14.69 -2.14 -1.62
N ASP A 143 15.74 -2.65 -2.28
CA ASP A 143 15.64 -3.76 -3.22
C ASP A 143 15.11 -5.01 -2.55
N ARG A 144 15.63 -5.36 -1.36
CA ARG A 144 15.11 -6.50 -0.58
C ARG A 144 13.64 -6.32 -0.17
N PHE A 145 13.19 -5.10 0.12
CA PHE A 145 11.76 -4.85 0.32
C PHE A 145 10.96 -5.10 -0.97
N PHE A 146 11.44 -4.63 -2.11
CA PHE A 146 10.77 -4.85 -3.39
C PHE A 146 10.71 -6.33 -3.77
N GLU A 147 11.78 -7.09 -3.55
CA GLU A 147 11.80 -8.55 -3.73
C GLU A 147 10.74 -9.24 -2.88
N LEU A 148 10.59 -8.85 -1.60
CA LEU A 148 9.55 -9.37 -0.72
C LEU A 148 8.13 -9.06 -1.25
N VAL A 149 7.92 -7.84 -1.77
CA VAL A 149 6.63 -7.47 -2.38
C VAL A 149 6.34 -8.39 -3.58
N ARG A 150 7.32 -8.63 -4.46
CA ARG A 150 7.17 -9.52 -5.63
C ARG A 150 6.95 -10.98 -5.24
N GLU A 151 7.58 -11.45 -4.16
CA GLU A 151 7.35 -12.79 -3.65
C GLU A 151 5.89 -12.98 -3.20
N LYS A 152 5.33 -11.97 -2.51
CA LYS A 152 3.94 -11.98 -2.04
C LYS A 152 2.95 -11.77 -3.17
N ASP A 153 3.29 -10.92 -4.12
CA ASP A 153 2.47 -10.56 -5.26
C ASP A 153 3.29 -10.61 -6.55
N PRO A 154 3.35 -11.79 -7.23
CA PRO A 154 4.13 -11.96 -8.45
C PRO A 154 3.66 -11.10 -9.63
N THR A 155 2.51 -10.43 -9.52
CA THR A 155 2.00 -9.50 -10.52
C THR A 155 2.64 -8.12 -10.41
N VAL A 156 3.32 -7.82 -9.29
CA VAL A 156 4.06 -6.57 -9.11
C VAL A 156 5.34 -6.61 -9.94
N GLY A 157 5.45 -5.66 -10.87
CA GLY A 157 6.63 -5.42 -11.71
C GLY A 157 7.27 -4.06 -11.47
N GLU A 158 8.23 -3.71 -12.33
CA GLU A 158 8.90 -2.40 -12.35
C GLU A 158 7.97 -1.24 -12.77
N ASP A 159 6.79 -1.55 -13.29
CA ASP A 159 5.72 -0.59 -13.60
C ASP A 159 4.77 -0.33 -12.42
N SER A 160 5.04 -0.94 -11.26
CA SER A 160 4.21 -0.80 -10.06
C SER A 160 4.56 0.44 -9.23
N LEU A 161 3.61 0.85 -8.39
CA LEU A 161 3.84 1.86 -7.36
C LEU A 161 5.04 1.52 -6.46
N TRP A 162 5.18 0.26 -6.06
CA TRP A 162 6.23 -0.15 -5.10
C TRP A 162 7.62 0.06 -5.68
N TRP A 163 7.81 -0.22 -6.98
CA TRP A 163 9.05 0.09 -7.67
C TRP A 163 9.31 1.59 -7.71
N GLY A 164 8.29 2.38 -8.07
CA GLY A 164 8.41 3.85 -8.09
C GLY A 164 8.76 4.45 -6.73
N LEU A 165 8.29 3.86 -5.62
CA LEU A 165 8.65 4.27 -4.26
C LEU A 165 10.09 3.91 -3.89
N VAL A 166 10.59 2.76 -4.38
CA VAL A 166 11.97 2.31 -4.17
C VAL A 166 12.96 3.13 -5.00
N GLU A 167 12.69 3.33 -6.29
CA GLU A 167 13.56 4.15 -7.14
C GLU A 167 13.52 5.65 -6.77
N GLY A 168 12.39 6.12 -6.24
CA GLY A 168 12.20 7.52 -5.86
C GLY A 168 12.73 7.91 -4.48
N TRP A 169 13.37 6.99 -3.75
CA TRP A 169 13.89 7.20 -2.40
C TRP A 169 15.10 8.14 -2.35
#